data_AF-A0A961HNT0-F1
#
_entry.id   AF-A0A961HNT0-F1
#
_cell.length_a   1.000
_cell.length_b   1.000
_cell.length_c   1.000
_cell.angle_alpha   90.00
_cell.angle_beta   90.00
_cell.angle_gamma   90.00
#
_symmetry.space_group_name_H-M   'P 1'
#
loop_
_entity.id
_entity.type
_entity.pdbx_description
1 polymer ?
#
loop_
_entity_poly.entity_id
_entity_poly.type
_entity_poly.pdbx_seq_one_letter_code
_entity_poly.pdbx_strand_id
1 'polypeptide(L)' 'NNRIRIPSRKLLQQHMDAAAEIGAKGLIVHGGHVDKGADPTVGFDNWRKAVEATDIKVPLLLENTAGGD' A
#
# COMPACT_ATOMS: atom_id res chain seq x y z
N ASN A 1 -4.09 -7.65 -10.82
CA ASN A 1 -5.05 -8.66 -10.29
C ASN A 1 -5.97 -8.09 -9.19
N ASN A 2 -7.31 -8.02 -9.42
CA ASN A 2 -8.27 -7.48 -8.41
C ASN A 2 -8.37 -8.34 -7.13
N ARG A 3 -8.14 -9.65 -7.23
CA ARG A 3 -8.20 -10.60 -6.10
C ARG A 3 -7.12 -10.33 -5.05
N ILE A 4 -6.02 -9.68 -5.44
CA ILE A 4 -4.94 -9.28 -4.53
C ILE A 4 -5.21 -7.86 -4.02
N ARG A 5 -5.48 -6.92 -4.94
CA ARG A 5 -5.53 -5.49 -4.61
C ARG A 5 -6.65 -5.11 -3.64
N ILE A 6 -7.84 -5.72 -3.76
CA ILE A 6 -8.98 -5.38 -2.90
C ILE A 6 -8.71 -5.80 -1.44
N PRO A 7 -8.32 -7.06 -1.15
CA PRO A 7 -7.89 -7.45 0.19
C PRO A 7 -6.70 -6.62 0.72
N SER A 8 -5.70 -6.32 -0.11
CA SER A 8 -4.55 -5.51 0.31
C SER A 8 -4.95 -4.11 0.77
N ARG A 9 -5.93 -3.47 0.12
CA ARG A 9 -6.46 -2.16 0.57
C ARG A 9 -7.18 -2.25 1.90
N LYS A 10 -7.94 -3.32 2.13
CA LYS A 10 -8.59 -3.58 3.43
C LYS A 10 -7.55 -3.76 4.53
N LEU A 11 -6.49 -4.52 4.27
CA LEU A 11 -5.37 -4.71 5.20
C LEU A 11 -4.65 -3.40 5.48
N LEU A 12 -4.42 -2.57 4.47
CA LEU A 12 -3.81 -1.25 4.64
C LEU A 12 -4.62 -0.40 5.62
N GLN A 13 -5.95 -0.34 5.47
CA GLN A 13 -6.80 0.39 6.42
C GLN A 13 -6.75 -0.20 7.84
N GLN A 14 -6.81 -1.53 7.96
CA GLN A 14 -6.73 -2.20 9.28
C GLN A 14 -5.42 -1.89 10.00
N HIS A 15 -4.29 -1.87 9.28
CA HIS A 15 -3.00 -1.50 9.85
C HIS A 15 -2.90 0.00 10.14
N MET A 16 -3.50 0.85 9.32
CA MET A 16 -3.58 2.30 9.56
C MET A 16 -4.35 2.61 10.85
N ASP A 17 -5.49 1.95 11.04
CA ASP A 17 -6.31 2.09 12.26
C ASP A 17 -5.55 1.61 13.50
N ALA A 18 -4.93 0.43 13.43
CA ALA A 18 -4.14 -0.11 14.53
C ALA A 18 -2.90 0.75 14.85
N ALA A 19 -2.23 1.30 13.84
CA ALA A 19 -1.09 2.19 14.02
C ALA A 19 -1.51 3.48 14.74
N ALA A 20 -2.66 4.05 14.38
CA ALA A 20 -3.21 5.20 15.06
C ALA A 20 -3.60 4.89 16.52
N GLU A 21 -4.22 3.73 16.78
CA GLU A 21 -4.65 3.29 18.12
C GLU A 21 -3.49 3.22 19.13
N ILE A 22 -2.31 2.77 18.68
CA ILE A 22 -1.13 2.67 19.55
C ILE A 22 -0.27 3.94 19.58
N GLY A 23 -0.68 5.01 18.89
CA GLY A 23 0.10 6.25 18.79
C GLY A 23 1.40 6.09 17.98
N ALA A 24 1.40 5.23 16.96
CA ALA A 24 2.57 5.05 16.10
C ALA A 24 2.93 6.33 15.36
N LYS A 25 4.22 6.55 15.12
CA LYS A 25 4.73 7.71 14.36
C LYS A 25 4.52 7.61 12.85
N GLY A 26 4.21 6.42 12.36
CA GLY A 26 3.96 6.15 10.95
C GLY A 26 3.77 4.66 10.68
N LEU A 27 3.19 4.36 9.53
CA LEU A 27 3.03 3.02 8.99
C LEU A 27 3.95 2.88 7.77
N ILE A 28 4.87 1.93 7.82
CA ILE A 28 5.78 1.63 6.71
C ILE A 28 5.23 0.42 5.94
N VAL A 29 5.19 0.54 4.61
CA VAL A 29 4.78 -0.55 3.72
C VAL A 29 5.72 -0.64 2.53
N HIS A 30 5.93 -1.86 2.02
CA HIS A 30 6.60 -2.07 0.75
C HIS A 30 5.75 -1.54 -0.42
N GLY A 31 6.42 -1.04 -1.46
CA GLY A 31 5.77 -0.55 -2.69
C GLY A 31 5.05 -1.63 -3.53
N GLY A 32 5.32 -2.91 -3.27
CA GLY A 32 4.77 -4.01 -4.06
C GLY A 32 5.32 -4.07 -5.48
N HIS A 33 4.66 -4.82 -6.36
CA HIS A 33 5.07 -4.99 -7.76
C HIS A 33 3.84 -5.17 -8.66
N VAL A 34 4.04 -4.97 -9.97
CA VAL A 34 3.08 -5.37 -11.01
C VAL A 34 3.40 -6.78 -11.50
N ASP A 35 2.50 -7.36 -12.30
CA ASP A 35 2.75 -8.65 -12.96
C ASP A 35 3.91 -8.51 -13.98
N LYS A 36 4.66 -9.58 -14.23
CA LYS A 36 5.80 -9.56 -15.17
C LYS A 36 5.37 -9.08 -16.56
N GLY A 37 6.10 -8.09 -17.10
CA GLY A 37 5.81 -7.50 -18.40
C GLY A 37 4.65 -6.50 -18.43
N ALA A 38 3.99 -6.26 -17.28
CA ALA A 38 3.01 -5.18 -17.18
C ALA A 38 3.69 -3.80 -17.10
N ASP A 39 3.01 -2.79 -17.61
CA ASP A 39 3.46 -1.40 -17.53
C ASP A 39 3.47 -0.92 -16.06
N PRO A 40 4.61 -0.41 -15.53
CA PRO A 40 4.69 0.18 -14.20
C PRO A 40 3.67 1.31 -13.94
N THR A 41 3.20 2.02 -14.97
CA THR A 41 2.18 3.07 -14.82
C THR A 41 0.88 2.56 -14.19
N VAL A 42 0.54 1.29 -14.45
CA VAL A 42 -0.60 0.61 -13.83
C VAL A 42 -0.39 0.46 -12.32
N GLY A 43 0.84 0.19 -11.89
CA GLY A 43 1.21 0.14 -10.47
C GLY A 43 1.00 1.50 -9.79
N PHE A 44 1.44 2.58 -10.43
CA PHE A 44 1.25 3.94 -9.91
C PHE A 44 -0.22 4.33 -9.79
N ASP A 45 -1.05 4.05 -10.80
CA ASP A 45 -2.50 4.33 -10.71
C ASP A 45 -3.20 3.47 -9.63
N ASN A 46 -2.76 2.22 -9.44
CA ASN A 46 -3.26 1.37 -8.36
C ASN A 46 -2.91 1.93 -6.97
N TRP A 47 -1.72 2.50 -6.80
CA TRP A 47 -1.27 3.18 -5.59
C TRP A 47 -2.05 4.46 -5.32
N ARG A 48 -2.22 5.32 -6.33
CA ARG A 48 -3.07 6.51 -6.23
C ARG A 48 -4.45 6.16 -5.68
N LYS A 49 -5.11 5.16 -6.28
CA LYS A 49 -6.42 4.66 -5.84
C LYS A 49 -6.41 4.03 -4.44
N ALA A 50 -5.28 3.50 -3.99
CA ALA A 50 -5.17 2.95 -2.64
C ALA A 50 -5.05 4.09 -1.61
N VAL A 51 -4.23 5.09 -1.90
CA VAL A 51 -4.06 6.30 -1.06
C VAL A 51 -5.37 7.08 -0.98
N GLU A 52 -6.03 7.35 -2.10
CA GLU A 52 -7.33 8.05 -2.17
C GLU A 52 -8.44 7.33 -1.36
N ALA A 53 -8.35 6.00 -1.22
CA ALA A 53 -9.35 5.20 -0.52
C ALA A 53 -8.99 4.90 0.94
N THR A 54 -7.78 5.24 1.39
CA THR A 54 -7.33 5.00 2.76
C THR A 54 -7.56 6.25 3.60
N ASP A 55 -8.21 6.11 4.74
CA ASP A 55 -8.24 7.16 5.76
C ASP A 55 -6.89 7.20 6.48
N ILE A 56 -5.99 8.07 6.03
CA ILE A 56 -4.62 8.18 6.53
C ILE A 56 -4.60 8.94 7.85
N LYS A 57 -4.44 8.19 8.95
CA LYS A 57 -4.45 8.71 10.34
C LYS A 57 -3.04 9.00 10.88
N VAL A 58 -2.03 8.30 10.36
CA VAL A 58 -0.61 8.50 10.66
C VAL A 58 0.18 8.54 9.34
N PRO A 59 1.41 9.10 9.31
CA PRO A 59 2.23 9.10 8.10
C PRO A 59 2.37 7.71 7.47
N LEU A 60 1.99 7.58 6.19
CA LEU A 60 2.21 6.38 5.38
C LEU A 60 3.54 6.52 4.64
N LEU A 61 4.47 5.61 4.91
CA LEU A 61 5.84 5.64 4.38
C LEU A 61 6.07 4.44 3.46
N LEU A 62 6.66 4.71 2.29
CA LEU A 62 7.02 3.67 1.32
C LEU A 62 8.47 3.25 1.52
N GLU A 63 8.68 1.96 1.71
CA GLU A 63 9.99 1.33 1.77
C GLU A 63 10.35 0.68 0.43
N ASN A 64 11.59 0.91 -0.03
CA ASN A 64 12.11 0.27 -1.23
C ASN A 64 12.35 -1.22 -0.98
N THR A 65 12.02 -2.07 -1.94
CA THR A 65 12.30 -3.51 -1.88
C THR A 65 13.58 -3.84 -2.65
N ALA A 66 14.26 -4.93 -2.27
CA ALA A 66 15.50 -5.36 -2.90
C ALA A 66 15.35 -5.77 -4.38
N GLY A 67 14.12 -6.03 -4.83
CA GLY A 67 13.82 -6.58 -6.15
C GLY A 67 13.89 -8.10 -6.20
N GLY A 68 13.11 -8.69 -7.11
CA GLY A 68 13.05 -10.11 -7.43
C GLY A 68 12.29 -10.30 -8.74
N ASP A 69 12.63 -11.35 -9.51
CA ASP A 69 12.06 -11.64 -10.84
C ASP A 69 10.57 -12.00 -10.83
#